data_AF-A0A2K2VBB6-F1
#
_entry.id   AF-A0A2K2VBB6-F1
#
_cell.length_a   1.000
_cell.length_b   1.000
_cell.length_c   1.000
_cell.angle_alpha   90.00
_cell.angle_beta   90.00
_cell.angle_gamma   90.00
#
_symmetry.space_group_name_H-M   'P 1'
#
loop_
_entity.id
_entity.type
_entity.pdbx_description
1 polymer ?
#
loop_
_entity_poly.entity_id
_entity_poly.type
_entity_poly.pdbx_seq_one_letter_code
_entity_poly.pdbx_strand_id
1 'polypeptide(L)'
;CERGRRMGSEGVYEAPRKVIESIPGLKFIELPKMKVNSTCCGGCGMLKLTNPDLALKMAFKKLEEARGVGANVIVSGCASCKLNVTDAVRRANAKIEFLDLVELAAVALDV
;
A
#
# COMPACT_ATOMS: atom_id res chain seq x y z
N CYS A 1 -1.58 -7.59 4.42
CA CYS A 1 -2.55 -8.52 5.05
C CYS A 1 -1.91 -9.87 5.33
N GLU A 2 -1.61 -10.65 4.29
CA GLU A 2 -1.14 -12.03 4.43
C GLU A 2 0.26 -12.11 5.02
N ARG A 3 1.22 -11.33 4.49
CA ARG A 3 2.60 -11.29 5.03
C ARG A 3 2.75 -10.48 6.33
N GLY A 4 1.73 -9.77 6.76
CA GLY A 4 1.75 -8.90 7.94
C GLY A 4 0.72 -9.36 8.94
N ARG A 5 -0.40 -8.63 9.03
CA ARG A 5 -1.51 -8.86 9.98
C ARG A 5 -1.87 -10.33 10.24
N ARG A 6 -1.96 -11.18 9.22
CA ARG A 6 -2.34 -12.61 9.37
C ARG A 6 -1.31 -13.40 10.18
N MET A 7 -0.04 -13.00 10.14
CA MET A 7 1.06 -13.65 10.85
C MET A 7 1.30 -13.05 12.25
N GLY A 8 0.46 -12.10 12.70
CA GLY A 8 0.56 -11.54 14.04
C GLY A 8 1.94 -10.93 14.30
N SER A 9 2.62 -11.41 15.34
CA SER A 9 3.99 -11.02 15.73
C SER A 9 5.08 -11.51 14.79
N GLU A 10 4.82 -12.57 14.01
CA GLU A 10 5.76 -13.12 13.01
C GLU A 10 5.61 -12.46 11.63
N GLY A 11 4.78 -11.42 11.54
CA GLY A 11 4.59 -10.67 10.30
C GLY A 11 5.82 -9.90 9.84
N VAL A 12 5.98 -9.81 8.54
CA VAL A 12 7.03 -9.02 7.89
C VAL A 12 6.64 -7.55 7.91
N TYR A 13 7.02 -6.85 8.97
CA TYR A 13 6.81 -5.41 9.12
C TYR A 13 8.11 -4.62 8.99
N GLU A 14 9.17 -5.03 9.69
CA GLU A 14 10.37 -4.21 9.81
C GLU A 14 11.27 -4.28 8.57
N ALA A 15 11.37 -5.44 7.91
CA ALA A 15 12.18 -5.58 6.71
C ALA A 15 11.85 -4.55 5.61
N PRO A 16 10.59 -4.34 5.17
CA PRO A 16 10.28 -3.33 4.16
C PRO A 16 10.50 -1.90 4.66
N ARG A 17 10.33 -1.62 5.97
CA ARG A 17 10.59 -0.29 6.55
C ARG A 17 12.06 0.07 6.47
N LYS A 18 12.93 -0.86 6.89
CA LYS A 18 14.37 -0.70 6.81
C LYS A 18 14.85 -0.44 5.38
N VAL A 19 14.27 -1.11 4.39
CA VAL A 19 14.58 -0.85 2.97
C VAL A 19 14.20 0.58 2.60
N ILE A 20 12.98 1.03 2.92
CA ILE A 20 12.52 2.39 2.58
C ILE A 20 13.37 3.46 3.30
N GLU A 21 13.67 3.26 4.58
CA GLU A 21 14.48 4.18 5.40
C GLU A 21 15.95 4.23 4.94
N SER A 22 16.44 3.19 4.24
CA SER A 22 17.81 3.17 3.73
C SER A 22 18.01 4.01 2.45
N ILE A 23 16.93 4.44 1.80
CA ILE A 23 16.98 5.22 0.56
C ILE A 23 17.17 6.71 0.89
N PRO A 24 18.28 7.34 0.48
CA PRO A 24 18.51 8.76 0.75
C PRO A 24 17.45 9.67 0.12
N GLY A 25 17.03 10.71 0.84
CA GLY A 25 16.08 11.71 0.34
C GLY A 25 14.61 11.31 0.41
N LEU A 26 14.28 10.04 0.72
CA LEU A 26 12.91 9.63 1.00
C LEU A 26 12.50 9.94 2.44
N LYS A 27 11.30 10.48 2.60
CA LYS A 27 10.65 10.63 3.91
C LYS A 27 9.65 9.51 4.11
N PHE A 28 9.99 8.53 4.94
CA PHE A 28 9.05 7.49 5.34
C PHE A 28 7.96 8.06 6.26
N ILE A 29 6.70 7.76 5.96
CA ILE A 29 5.54 8.15 6.77
C ILE A 29 4.62 6.94 6.89
N GLU A 30 4.17 6.66 8.11
CA GLU A 30 3.22 5.58 8.37
C GLU A 30 1.78 6.02 8.11
N LEU A 31 0.97 5.10 7.56
CA LEU A 31 -0.47 5.28 7.56
C LEU A 31 -1.00 5.17 9.00
N PRO A 32 -2.11 5.85 9.35
CA PRO A 32 -2.68 5.80 10.71
C PRO A 32 -2.99 4.36 11.17
N LYS A 33 -3.33 3.49 10.21
CA LYS A 33 -3.56 2.06 10.42
C LYS A 33 -2.41 1.24 9.84
N MET A 34 -1.46 0.92 10.71
CA MET A 34 -0.23 0.19 10.38
C MET A 34 -0.11 -1.15 11.15
N LYS A 35 0.86 -1.97 10.75
CA LYS A 35 1.17 -3.28 11.34
C LYS A 35 -0.08 -4.16 11.49
N VAL A 36 -0.35 -4.71 12.68
CA VAL A 36 -1.51 -5.56 12.96
C VAL A 36 -2.84 -4.83 12.76
N ASN A 37 -2.85 -3.50 12.93
CA ASN A 37 -4.04 -2.66 12.77
C ASN A 37 -4.31 -2.28 11.31
N SER A 38 -3.45 -2.69 10.37
CA SER A 38 -3.60 -2.35 8.95
C SER A 38 -4.88 -2.95 8.37
N THR A 39 -5.64 -2.14 7.63
CA THR A 39 -6.86 -2.55 6.92
C THR A 39 -6.56 -3.21 5.56
N CYS A 40 -7.45 -4.10 5.11
CA CYS A 40 -7.32 -4.74 3.80
C CYS A 40 -7.61 -3.74 2.67
N CYS A 41 -6.91 -3.87 1.54
CA CYS A 41 -7.15 -3.07 0.34
C CYS A 41 -8.38 -3.52 -0.46
N GLY A 42 -8.89 -4.74 -0.23
CA GLY A 42 -10.02 -5.33 -0.96
C GLY A 42 -9.66 -6.03 -2.28
N GLY A 43 -8.39 -6.02 -2.70
CA GLY A 43 -7.97 -6.51 -4.02
C GLY A 43 -7.78 -8.02 -4.17
N CYS A 44 -7.78 -8.79 -3.09
CA CYS A 44 -7.57 -10.25 -3.09
C CYS A 44 -8.74 -10.97 -2.39
N GLY A 45 -8.67 -12.30 -2.27
CA GLY A 45 -9.63 -13.11 -1.51
C GLY A 45 -11.02 -13.17 -2.16
N MET A 46 -11.07 -13.21 -3.49
CA MET A 46 -12.28 -13.22 -4.32
C MET A 46 -13.18 -11.98 -4.22
N LEU A 47 -12.95 -11.08 -3.25
CA LEU A 47 -13.82 -9.93 -3.02
C LEU A 47 -13.94 -9.02 -4.24
N LYS A 48 -12.83 -8.78 -4.95
CA LYS A 48 -12.88 -7.95 -6.17
C LYS A 48 -13.72 -8.59 -7.28
N LEU A 49 -13.84 -9.93 -7.31
CA LEU A 49 -14.67 -10.65 -8.26
C LEU A 49 -16.14 -10.68 -7.81
N THR A 50 -16.39 -10.97 -6.53
CA THR A 50 -17.75 -11.19 -6.01
C THR A 50 -18.47 -9.90 -5.61
N ASN A 51 -17.72 -8.87 -5.21
CA ASN A 51 -18.24 -7.56 -4.84
C ASN A 51 -17.22 -6.45 -5.17
N PRO A 52 -17.09 -6.08 -6.46
CA PRO A 52 -16.11 -5.09 -6.91
C PRO A 52 -16.32 -3.71 -6.28
N ASP A 53 -17.56 -3.31 -6.00
CA ASP A 53 -17.87 -2.02 -5.38
C ASP A 53 -17.34 -1.94 -3.95
N LEU A 54 -17.48 -3.01 -3.16
CA LEU A 54 -16.92 -3.06 -1.82
C LEU A 54 -15.39 -3.08 -1.86
N ALA A 55 -14.80 -3.89 -2.76
CA ALA A 55 -13.35 -3.92 -2.96
C ALA A 55 -12.80 -2.52 -3.28
N LEU A 56 -13.49 -1.78 -4.15
CA LEU A 56 -13.09 -0.43 -4.52
C LEU A 56 -13.28 0.57 -3.36
N LYS A 57 -14.39 0.51 -2.62
CA LYS A 57 -14.60 1.34 -1.41
C LYS A 57 -13.50 1.13 -0.37
N MET A 58 -13.00 -0.10 -0.22
CA MET A 58 -11.87 -0.40 0.67
C MET A 58 -10.57 0.21 0.18
N ALA A 59 -10.31 0.19 -1.12
CA ALA A 59 -9.16 0.86 -1.72
C ALA A 59 -9.23 2.38 -1.58
N PHE A 60 -10.41 3.00 -1.74
CA PHE A 60 -10.60 4.42 -1.47
C PHE A 60 -10.24 4.80 -0.03
N LYS A 61 -10.61 3.98 0.96
CA LYS A 61 -10.19 4.24 2.36
C LYS A 61 -8.67 4.26 2.51
N LYS A 62 -7.94 3.40 1.79
CA LYS A 62 -6.46 3.43 1.78
C LYS A 62 -5.90 4.68 1.13
N LEU A 63 -6.52 5.12 0.03
CA LEU A 63 -6.14 6.36 -0.62
C LEU A 63 -6.35 7.58 0.28
N GLU A 64 -7.48 7.65 0.99
CA GLU A 64 -7.76 8.74 1.93
C GLU A 64 -6.85 8.69 3.17
N GLU A 65 -6.50 7.51 3.68
CA GLU A 65 -5.47 7.37 4.72
C GLU A 65 -4.12 7.96 4.24
N ALA A 66 -3.73 7.70 2.99
CA ALA A 66 -2.49 8.23 2.41
C ALA A 66 -2.54 9.76 2.19
N ARG A 67 -3.67 10.29 1.70
CA ARG A 67 -3.90 11.73 1.57
C ARG A 67 -3.82 12.44 2.92
N GLY A 68 -4.44 11.85 3.95
CA GLY A 68 -4.49 12.42 5.30
C GLY A 68 -3.12 12.59 5.95
N VAL A 69 -2.12 11.78 5.57
CA VAL A 69 -0.74 11.92 6.05
C VAL A 69 0.17 12.68 5.08
N GLY A 70 -0.37 13.19 3.98
CA GLY A 70 0.37 13.94 2.97
C GLY A 70 1.34 13.10 2.13
N ALA A 71 1.05 11.79 1.96
CA ALA A 71 1.89 10.92 1.14
C ALA A 71 1.67 11.19 -0.36
N ASN A 72 2.76 11.24 -1.13
CA ASN A 72 2.77 11.30 -2.59
C ASN A 72 2.90 9.91 -3.25
N VAL A 73 3.44 8.93 -2.53
CA VAL A 73 3.63 7.55 -2.99
C VAL A 73 3.13 6.57 -1.92
N ILE A 74 2.35 5.58 -2.34
CA ILE A 74 1.98 4.42 -1.51
C ILE A 74 2.84 3.24 -1.94
N VAL A 75 3.46 2.55 -0.98
CA VAL A 75 4.36 1.42 -1.25
C VAL A 75 3.77 0.13 -0.66
N SER A 76 3.76 -0.96 -1.44
CA SER A 76 3.37 -2.28 -0.93
C SER A 76 3.98 -3.43 -1.72
N GLY A 77 4.53 -4.44 -1.04
CA GLY A 77 4.99 -5.69 -1.66
C GLY A 77 3.87 -6.68 -2.05
N CYS A 78 2.67 -6.19 -2.42
CA CYS A 78 1.53 -7.04 -2.79
C CYS A 78 0.90 -6.54 -4.09
N ALA A 79 1.01 -7.34 -5.17
CA ALA A 79 0.49 -7.00 -6.49
C ALA A 79 -1.02 -6.71 -6.47
N SER A 80 -1.82 -7.48 -5.73
CA SER A 80 -3.27 -7.25 -5.63
C SER A 80 -3.60 -5.94 -4.90
N CYS A 81 -2.79 -5.52 -3.92
CA CYS A 81 -2.92 -4.19 -3.31
C CYS A 81 -2.64 -3.10 -4.35
N LYS A 82 -1.54 -3.22 -5.10
CA LYS A 82 -1.18 -2.28 -6.15
C LYS A 82 -2.30 -2.12 -7.15
N LEU A 83 -2.79 -3.22 -7.72
CA LEU A 83 -3.86 -3.19 -8.72
C LEU A 83 -5.13 -2.51 -8.20
N ASN A 84 -5.56 -2.83 -6.98
CA ASN A 84 -6.82 -2.31 -6.47
C ASN A 84 -6.75 -0.85 -6.01
N VAL A 85 -5.65 -0.45 -5.38
CA VAL A 85 -5.48 0.95 -4.94
C VAL A 85 -5.17 1.85 -6.13
N THR A 86 -4.46 1.37 -7.16
CA THR A 86 -4.26 2.11 -8.41
C THR A 86 -5.60 2.40 -9.12
N ASP A 87 -6.54 1.46 -9.10
CA ASP A 87 -7.92 1.68 -9.60
C ASP A 87 -8.62 2.79 -8.83
N ALA A 88 -8.52 2.80 -7.49
CA ALA A 88 -9.05 3.88 -6.67
C ALA A 88 -8.37 5.24 -6.94
N VAL A 89 -7.04 5.28 -7.07
CA VAL A 89 -6.27 6.48 -7.46
C VAL A 89 -6.79 7.06 -8.77
N ARG A 90 -6.94 6.22 -9.81
CA ARG A 90 -7.45 6.62 -11.12
C ARG A 90 -8.86 7.19 -11.04
N ARG A 91 -9.77 6.50 -10.34
CA ARG A 91 -11.15 6.97 -10.17
C ARG A 91 -11.28 8.23 -9.33
N ALA A 92 -10.37 8.44 -8.38
CA ALA A 92 -10.29 9.65 -7.56
C ALA A 92 -9.63 10.84 -8.27
N ASN A 93 -9.10 10.64 -9.48
CA ASN A 93 -8.18 11.55 -10.16
C ASN A 93 -7.08 12.08 -9.22
N ALA A 94 -6.52 11.20 -8.39
CA ALA A 94 -5.53 11.54 -7.38
C ALA A 94 -4.13 11.62 -8.00
N LYS A 95 -3.30 12.53 -7.50
CA LYS A 95 -1.87 12.64 -7.86
C LYS A 95 -0.95 11.77 -7.00
N ILE A 96 -1.47 10.71 -6.41
CA ILE A 96 -0.70 9.79 -5.57
C ILE A 96 -0.31 8.59 -6.41
N GLU A 97 0.96 8.22 -6.41
CA GLU A 97 1.45 7.04 -7.11
C GLU A 97 1.39 5.80 -6.21
N PHE A 98 1.31 4.62 -6.83
CA PHE A 98 1.42 3.34 -6.13
C PHE A 98 2.59 2.55 -6.71
N LEU A 99 3.61 2.33 -5.89
CA LEU A 99 4.77 1.52 -6.23
C LEU A 99 4.76 0.21 -5.44
N ASP A 100 5.23 -0.85 -6.08
CA ASP A 100 5.73 -2.01 -5.36
C ASP A 100 7.09 -1.70 -4.70
N LEU A 101 7.51 -2.53 -3.74
CA LEU A 101 8.80 -2.33 -3.05
C LEU A 101 9.99 -2.51 -4.00
N VAL A 102 9.90 -3.41 -4.98
CA VAL A 102 10.96 -3.62 -5.98
C VAL A 102 11.02 -2.43 -6.94
N GLU A 103 9.89 -1.91 -7.39
CA GLU A 103 9.81 -0.68 -8.19
C GLU A 103 10.37 0.53 -7.46
N LEU A 104 10.08 0.69 -6.16
CA LEU A 104 10.69 1.75 -5.36
C LEU A 104 12.22 1.60 -5.33
N ALA A 105 12.73 0.38 -5.18
CA ALA A 105 14.16 0.12 -5.20
C ALA A 105 14.77 0.42 -6.59
N ALA A 106 14.09 0.07 -7.68
CA ALA A 106 14.53 0.38 -9.04
C ALA A 106 14.60 1.90 -9.27
N VAL A 107 13.57 2.65 -8.87
CA VAL A 107 13.58 4.13 -8.91
C VAL A 107 14.71 4.71 -8.07
N ALA A 108 14.99 4.15 -6.90
CA ALA A 108 16.08 4.61 -6.03
C ALA A 108 17.48 4.30 -6.59
N LEU A 109 17.60 3.26 -7.42
CA LEU A 109 18.85 2.83 -8.04
C LEU A 109 19.05 3.40 -9.45
N ASP A 110 18.06 4.12 -10.00
CA ASP A 110 18.05 4.64 -11.37
C ASP A 110 18.22 3.54 -12.43
N VAL A 111 17.51 2.41 -12.25
CA VAL A 111 17.52 1.22 -13.14
C VAL A 111 16.15 0.82 -13.65
#